data_AF-A0A941P6D5-F1
#
_entry.id   AF-A0A941P6D5-F1
#
_cell.length_a   1.000
_cell.length_b   1.000
_cell.length_c   1.000
_cell.angle_alpha   90.00
_cell.angle_beta   90.00
_cell.angle_gamma   90.00
#
_symmetry.space_group_name_H-M   'P 1'
#
loop_
_entity.id
_entity.type
_entity.pdbx_description
1 polymer ?
#
loop_
_entity_poly.entity_id
_entity_poly.type
_entity_poly.pdbx_seq_one_letter_code
_entity_poly.pdbx_strand_id
1 'polypeptide(L)'
;EEVFMHQMTTGASNDFERATQLARDMVMRYGMTEALGPMVYAENEGEVFLGRSVTKTTNMSEETMQKVDAEVRRIIDQQYAIARKLIEDNQDKMHAMAKALLEWETIDGEQLDDIMAGREPRPPADRAPSPPPASGDSGPSPAVKPGPAPTVS
;
A
#
# COMPACT_ATOMS: atom_id res chain seq x y z
N GLU A 1 -10.50 -9.52 1.49
CA GLU A 1 -11.82 -9.62 2.16
C GLU A 1 -12.64 -10.77 1.61
N GLU A 2 -12.87 -10.88 0.30
CA GLU A 2 -13.65 -11.99 -0.27
C GLU A 2 -13.15 -13.41 0.11
N VAL A 3 -11.84 -13.65 0.09
CA VAL A 3 -11.24 -14.95 0.43
C VAL A 3 -11.46 -15.33 1.91
N PHE A 4 -11.48 -14.36 2.82
CA PHE A 4 -11.47 -14.59 4.27
C PHE A 4 -12.79 -14.29 4.97
N MET A 5 -13.57 -13.37 4.42
CA MET A 5 -14.82 -12.85 4.97
C MET A 5 -16.02 -13.14 4.06
N HIS A 6 -15.80 -13.64 2.84
CA HIS A 6 -16.83 -13.96 1.84
C HIS A 6 -17.80 -12.81 1.54
N GLN A 7 -17.33 -11.58 1.68
CA GLN A 7 -18.11 -10.37 1.43
C GLN A 7 -17.40 -9.53 0.38
N MET A 8 -18.18 -9.01 -0.56
CA MET A 8 -17.78 -7.88 -1.38
C MET A 8 -18.12 -6.60 -0.63
N THR A 9 -17.11 -5.77 -0.38
CA THR A 9 -17.28 -4.49 0.30
C THR A 9 -17.26 -3.35 -0.72
N THR A 10 -17.95 -2.26 -0.42
CA THR A 10 -17.95 -1.05 -1.25
C THR A 10 -16.63 -0.28 -1.18
N GLY A 11 -15.76 -0.61 -0.22
CA GLY A 11 -14.43 0.00 -0.05
C GLY A 11 -13.49 -0.25 -1.23
N ALA A 12 -13.63 -1.38 -1.92
CA ALA A 12 -12.81 -1.73 -3.08
C ALA A 12 -13.23 -1.03 -4.39
N SER A 13 -14.33 -0.26 -4.40
CA SER A 13 -14.87 0.34 -5.64
C SER A 13 -13.84 1.21 -6.37
N ASN A 14 -13.08 2.02 -5.62
CA ASN A 14 -12.03 2.88 -6.17
C ASN A 14 -10.88 2.07 -6.80
N ASP A 15 -10.54 0.90 -6.24
CA ASP A 15 -9.52 0.03 -6.83
C ASP A 15 -10.00 -0.59 -8.15
N PHE A 16 -11.26 -1.03 -8.21
CA PHE A 16 -11.85 -1.54 -9.45
C PHE A 16 -11.93 -0.46 -10.53
N GLU A 17 -12.31 0.76 -10.20
CA GLU A 17 -12.33 1.88 -11.14
C GLU A 17 -10.93 2.16 -11.70
N ARG A 18 -9.92 2.27 -10.82
CA ARG A 18 -8.53 2.51 -11.23
C ARG A 18 -7.95 1.37 -12.06
N ALA A 19 -8.17 0.12 -11.65
CA ALA A 19 -7.70 -1.05 -12.39
C ALA A 19 -8.34 -1.13 -13.77
N THR A 20 -9.66 -0.88 -13.86
CA THR A 20 -10.39 -0.87 -15.13
C THR A 20 -9.89 0.24 -16.05
N GLN A 21 -9.65 1.44 -15.52
CA GLN A 21 -9.12 2.55 -16.31
C GLN A 21 -7.71 2.25 -16.82
N LEU A 22 -6.83 1.71 -15.97
CA LEU A 22 -5.49 1.31 -16.37
C LEU A 22 -5.52 0.23 -17.46
N ALA A 23 -6.35 -0.80 -17.31
CA ALA A 23 -6.50 -1.85 -18.31
C ALA A 23 -7.01 -1.27 -19.64
N ARG A 24 -7.99 -0.35 -19.61
CA ARG A 24 -8.47 0.33 -20.81
C ARG A 24 -7.37 1.14 -21.50
N ASP A 25 -6.52 1.83 -20.73
CA ASP A 25 -5.38 2.56 -21.28
C ASP A 25 -4.32 1.64 -21.87
N MET A 26 -4.04 0.49 -21.25
CA MET A 26 -3.14 -0.54 -21.80
C MET A 26 -3.61 -1.02 -23.18
N VAL A 27 -4.92 -1.20 -23.33
CA VAL A 27 -5.53 -1.66 -24.58
C VAL A 27 -5.57 -0.54 -25.63
N MET A 28 -6.09 0.64 -25.27
CA MET A 28 -6.41 1.70 -26.23
C MET A 28 -5.29 2.71 -26.49
N ARG A 29 -4.42 2.96 -25.50
CA ARG A 29 -3.36 3.98 -25.58
C ARG A 29 -1.99 3.36 -25.80
N TYR A 30 -1.69 2.24 -25.15
CA TYR A 30 -0.35 1.64 -25.19
C TYR A 30 -0.22 0.51 -26.20
N GLY A 31 -1.33 -0.01 -26.73
CA GLY A 31 -1.33 -1.11 -27.70
C GLY A 31 -0.75 -2.41 -27.12
N MET A 32 -0.93 -2.64 -25.81
CA MET A 32 -0.38 -3.78 -25.07
C MET A 32 -1.23 -5.05 -25.22
N THR A 33 -1.89 -5.24 -26.36
CA THR A 33 -2.67 -6.45 -26.65
C THR A 33 -2.39 -6.98 -28.05
N GLU A 34 -2.30 -8.31 -28.17
CA GLU A 34 -2.09 -8.98 -29.46
C GLU A 34 -3.33 -8.88 -30.36
N ALA A 35 -4.53 -8.85 -29.77
CA ALA A 35 -5.80 -8.86 -30.50
C ALA A 35 -6.07 -7.56 -31.29
N LEU A 36 -5.59 -6.42 -30.78
CA LEU A 36 -5.77 -5.10 -31.39
C LEU A 36 -4.46 -4.55 -31.99
N GLY A 37 -3.32 -5.15 -31.64
CA GLY A 37 -2.01 -4.72 -32.11
C GLY A 37 -1.57 -3.36 -31.53
N PRO A 38 -0.43 -2.81 -31.99
CA PRO A 38 0.16 -1.59 -31.43
C PRO A 38 -0.56 -0.30 -31.86
N MET A 39 -1.81 -0.38 -32.34
CA MET A 39 -2.55 0.79 -32.81
C MET A 39 -3.15 1.55 -31.62
N VAL A 40 -3.02 2.88 -31.65
CA VAL A 40 -3.60 3.76 -30.63
C VAL A 40 -5.03 4.11 -31.05
N TYR A 41 -6.00 3.69 -30.24
CA TYR A 41 -7.44 3.90 -30.44
C TYR A 41 -7.99 5.10 -29.66
N ALA A 42 -7.25 5.56 -28.65
CA ALA A 42 -7.59 6.73 -27.85
C ALA A 42 -6.67 7.90 -28.20
N GLU A 43 -7.24 9.05 -28.55
CA GLU A 43 -6.45 10.27 -28.74
C GLU A 43 -5.95 10.78 -27.37
N ASN A 44 -4.74 11.35 -27.35
CA ASN A 44 -4.24 12.06 -26.18
C ASN A 44 -5.07 13.32 -25.99
N GLU A 45 -5.74 13.48 -24.84
CA GLU A 45 -6.45 14.70 -24.44
C GLU A 45 -5.51 15.91 -24.22
N GLY A 46 -4.23 15.81 -24.60
CA GLY A 46 -3.17 16.76 -24.29
C GLY A 46 -2.87 17.82 -25.34
N GLU A 47 -3.46 17.80 -26.54
CA GLU A 47 -3.25 18.89 -27.51
C GLU A 47 -4.21 20.06 -27.26
N VAL A 48 -3.81 20.96 -26.35
CA VAL A 48 -4.38 22.32 -26.27
C VAL A 48 -3.84 23.14 -27.44
N PHE A 49 -4.42 22.95 -28.63
CA PHE A 49 -4.08 23.78 -29.79
C PHE A 49 -4.89 25.08 -29.76
N LEU A 50 -4.20 26.21 -29.92
CA LEU A 50 -4.69 27.59 -29.93
C LEU A 50 -6.10 27.77 -30.55
N GLY A 51 -7.13 27.85 -29.70
CA GLY A 51 -8.36 28.59 -29.99
C GLY A 51 -9.50 27.86 -30.72
N ARG A 52 -9.48 26.53 -30.88
CA ARG A 52 -10.69 25.78 -31.30
C ARG A 52 -10.77 24.48 -30.50
N SER A 53 -11.84 24.32 -29.71
CA SER A 53 -12.19 23.00 -29.16
C SER A 53 -12.53 22.09 -30.34
N VAL A 54 -11.57 21.29 -30.78
CA VAL A 54 -11.88 20.18 -31.68
C VAL A 54 -12.53 19.14 -30.80
N THR A 55 -13.86 19.14 -30.75
CA THR A 55 -14.61 17.96 -30.30
C THR A 55 -14.35 16.89 -31.36
N LYS A 56 -13.25 16.15 -31.20
CA LYS A 56 -12.89 15.08 -32.13
C LYS A 56 -13.51 13.81 -31.59
N THR A 57 -14.66 13.45 -32.15
CA THR A 57 -15.28 12.15 -31.90
C THR A 57 -14.36 11.07 -32.46
N THR A 58 -13.83 10.21 -31.59
CA THR A 58 -13.14 8.97 -31.98
C THR A 58 -14.15 8.08 -32.70
N ASN A 59 -14.03 7.98 -34.03
CA ASN A 59 -14.86 7.10 -34.84
C ASN A 59 -14.34 5.67 -34.74
N MET A 60 -14.53 5.04 -33.58
CA MET A 60 -14.24 3.61 -33.39
C MET A 60 -15.45 2.78 -33.81
N SER A 61 -15.24 1.71 -34.58
CA SER A 61 -16.34 0.82 -34.95
C SER A 61 -16.86 0.07 -33.71
N GLU A 62 -18.13 -0.32 -33.73
CA GLU A 62 -18.73 -1.13 -32.67
C GLU A 62 -17.98 -2.45 -32.45
N GLU A 63 -17.57 -3.10 -33.54
CA GLU A 63 -16.74 -4.31 -33.49
C GLU A 63 -15.42 -4.07 -32.75
N THR A 64 -14.79 -2.91 -32.94
CA THR A 64 -13.55 -2.57 -32.24
C THR A 64 -13.80 -2.28 -30.76
N MET A 65 -14.89 -1.59 -30.42
CA MET A 65 -15.27 -1.36 -29.01
C MET A 65 -15.52 -2.70 -28.28
N GLN A 66 -16.22 -3.63 -28.92
CA GLN A 66 -16.45 -4.96 -28.37
C GLN A 66 -15.13 -5.72 -28.11
N LYS A 67 -14.15 -5.61 -29.03
CA LYS A 67 -12.81 -6.20 -28.84
C LYS A 67 -12.06 -5.55 -27.67
N VAL A 68 -12.13 -4.22 -27.54
CA VAL A 68 -11.53 -3.49 -26.43
C VAL A 68 -12.12 -3.95 -25.10
N ASP A 69 -13.44 -4.00 -24.99
CA ASP A 69 -14.11 -4.43 -23.75
C ASP A 69 -13.79 -5.88 -23.38
N ALA A 70 -13.67 -6.77 -24.38
CA ALA A 70 -13.25 -8.15 -24.19
C ALA A 70 -11.82 -8.25 -23.62
N GLU A 71 -10.88 -7.47 -24.16
CA GLU A 71 -9.50 -7.46 -23.65
C GLU A 71 -9.39 -6.85 -22.25
N VAL A 72 -10.11 -5.75 -21.99
CA VAL A 72 -10.16 -5.15 -20.64
C VAL A 72 -10.67 -6.16 -19.63
N ARG A 73 -11.78 -6.85 -19.93
CA ARG A 73 -12.32 -7.90 -19.06
C ARG A 73 -11.30 -9.02 -18.85
N ARG A 74 -10.66 -9.51 -19.92
CA ARG A 74 -9.64 -10.57 -19.84
C ARG A 74 -8.49 -10.18 -18.91
N ILE A 75 -7.99 -8.95 -19.00
CA ILE A 75 -6.91 -8.45 -18.14
C ILE A 75 -7.37 -8.43 -16.67
N ILE A 76 -8.54 -7.83 -16.39
CA ILE A 76 -9.06 -7.73 -15.02
C ILE A 76 -9.27 -9.12 -14.41
N ASP A 77 -9.91 -10.04 -15.14
CA ASP A 77 -10.19 -11.39 -14.65
C ASP A 77 -8.89 -12.17 -14.36
N GLN A 78 -7.86 -12.05 -15.23
CA GLN A 78 -6.56 -12.69 -15.01
C GLN A 78 -5.84 -12.13 -13.79
N GLN A 79 -5.75 -10.81 -13.67
CA GLN A 79 -5.05 -10.18 -12.55
C GLN A 79 -5.78 -10.44 -11.23
N TYR A 80 -7.11 -10.44 -11.24
CA TYR A 80 -7.92 -10.83 -10.10
C TYR A 80 -7.64 -12.29 -9.68
N ALA A 81 -7.60 -13.23 -10.63
CA ALA A 81 -7.29 -14.62 -10.34
C ALA A 81 -5.88 -14.80 -9.75
N ILE A 82 -4.88 -14.09 -10.28
CA ILE A 82 -3.51 -14.10 -9.75
C ILE A 82 -3.48 -13.55 -8.31
N ALA A 83 -4.11 -12.40 -8.07
CA ALA A 83 -4.15 -11.79 -6.75
C ALA A 83 -4.84 -12.71 -5.74
N ARG A 84 -5.96 -13.31 -6.12
CA ARG A 84 -6.67 -14.29 -5.30
C ARG A 84 -5.78 -15.47 -4.95
N LYS A 85 -5.12 -16.07 -5.94
CA LYS A 85 -4.22 -17.20 -5.74
C LYS A 85 -3.06 -16.84 -4.80
N LEU A 86 -2.42 -15.67 -4.98
CA LEU A 86 -1.33 -15.22 -4.11
C LEU A 86 -1.79 -15.07 -2.65
N ILE A 87 -2.99 -14.56 -2.43
CA ILE A 87 -3.58 -14.42 -1.10
C ILE A 87 -3.88 -15.80 -0.49
N GLU A 88 -4.47 -16.71 -1.26
CA GLU A 88 -4.78 -18.08 -0.83
C GLU A 88 -3.50 -18.88 -0.51
N ASP A 89 -2.48 -18.79 -1.37
CA ASP A 89 -1.19 -19.47 -1.18
C ASP A 89 -0.40 -18.94 0.03
N ASN A 90 -0.72 -17.75 0.53
CA ASN A 90 -0.05 -17.11 1.68
C ASN A 90 -1.01 -16.84 2.85
N GLN A 91 -2.02 -17.71 3.01
CA GLN A 91 -3.06 -17.56 4.02
C GLN A 91 -2.50 -17.41 5.45
N ASP A 92 -1.46 -18.16 5.77
CA ASP A 92 -0.73 -18.11 7.04
C ASP A 92 -0.18 -16.71 7.36
N LYS A 93 0.48 -16.08 6.37
CA LYS A 93 1.03 -14.74 6.50
C LYS A 93 -0.06 -13.69 6.64
N MET A 94 -1.17 -13.83 5.91
CA MET A 94 -2.33 -12.94 6.03
C MET A 94 -2.93 -12.98 7.43
N HIS A 95 -3.06 -14.17 8.02
CA HIS A 95 -3.52 -14.31 9.40
C HIS A 95 -2.54 -13.71 10.41
N ALA A 96 -1.23 -13.89 10.22
CA ALA A 96 -0.22 -13.29 11.07
C ALA A 96 -0.25 -11.75 11.01
N MET A 97 -0.37 -11.16 9.81
CA MET A 97 -0.54 -9.71 9.63
C MET A 97 -1.82 -9.20 10.30
N ALA A 98 -2.95 -9.88 10.10
CA ALA A 98 -4.22 -9.48 10.71
C ALA A 98 -4.16 -9.50 12.24
N LYS A 99 -3.50 -10.51 12.83
CA LYS A 99 -3.29 -10.61 14.28
C LYS A 99 -2.40 -9.47 14.78
N ALA A 100 -1.29 -9.19 14.10
CA ALA A 100 -0.38 -8.11 14.47
C ALA A 100 -1.06 -6.73 14.42
N LEU A 101 -1.84 -6.48 13.36
CA LEU A 101 -2.63 -5.24 13.23
C LEU A 101 -3.72 -5.12 14.29
N LEU A 102 -4.33 -6.23 14.72
CA LEU A 102 -5.30 -6.20 15.83
C LEU A 102 -4.63 -5.84 17.16
N GLU A 103 -3.38 -6.26 17.36
CA GLU A 103 -2.65 -6.04 18.60
C GLU A 103 -2.01 -4.64 18.69
N TRP A 104 -1.51 -4.13 17.56
CA TRP A 104 -0.68 -2.92 17.52
C TRP A 104 -1.23 -1.80 16.64
N GLU A 105 -2.36 -1.99 15.95
CA GLU A 105 -3.00 -1.05 15.01
C GLU A 105 -2.20 -0.74 13.74
N THR A 106 -0.87 -0.67 13.85
CA THR A 106 0.08 -0.48 12.76
C THR A 106 1.19 -1.52 12.79
N ILE A 107 1.73 -1.83 11.61
CA ILE A 107 2.93 -2.65 11.45
C ILE A 107 3.92 -1.91 10.54
N ASP A 108 5.20 -2.00 10.86
CA ASP A 108 6.28 -1.45 10.04
C ASP A 108 6.87 -2.48 9.07
N GLY A 109 7.86 -2.04 8.28
CA GLY A 109 8.52 -2.89 7.28
C GLY A 109 9.29 -4.06 7.89
N GLU A 110 9.93 -3.89 9.05
CA GLU A 110 10.70 -4.97 9.67
C GLU A 110 9.78 -6.07 10.22
N GLN A 111 8.63 -5.67 10.77
CA GLN A 111 7.59 -6.58 11.20
C GLN A 111 6.97 -7.34 10.03
N LEU A 112 6.75 -6.65 8.90
CA LEU A 112 6.30 -7.30 7.67
C LEU A 112 7.33 -8.32 7.17
N ASP A 113 8.62 -7.98 7.15
CA ASP A 113 9.70 -8.88 6.73
C ASP A 113 9.78 -10.14 7.59
N ASP A 114 9.57 -10.00 8.91
CA ASP A 114 9.49 -11.14 9.82
C ASP A 114 8.32 -12.06 9.46
N ILE A 115 7.13 -11.50 9.21
CA ILE A 115 5.95 -12.28 8.79
C ILE A 115 6.19 -12.95 7.43
N MET A 116 6.78 -12.23 6.48
CA MET A 116 7.08 -12.77 5.15
C MET A 116 8.08 -13.92 5.20
N ALA A 117 9.00 -13.91 6.17
CA ALA A 117 9.93 -15.00 6.45
C ALA A 117 9.33 -16.14 7.31
N GLY A 118 8.04 -16.08 7.67
CA GLY A 118 7.37 -17.07 8.51
C GLY A 118 7.78 -17.02 9.99
N ARG A 119 8.34 -15.89 10.44
CA ARG A 119 8.67 -15.63 11.85
C ARG A 119 7.53 -14.87 12.52
N GLU A 120 7.50 -14.91 13.85
CA GLU A 120 6.62 -14.05 14.63
C GLU A 120 7.12 -12.59 14.56
N PRO A 121 6.26 -11.60 14.27
CA PRO A 121 6.69 -10.22 14.14
C PRO A 121 7.17 -9.66 15.48
N ARG A 122 8.25 -8.87 15.44
CA ARG A 122 8.75 -8.15 16.62
C ARG A 122 7.75 -7.11 17.13
N PRO A 123 7.80 -6.72 18.42
CA PRO A 123 6.99 -5.62 18.94
C PRO A 123 7.36 -4.27 18.30
N PRO A 124 6.43 -3.30 18.21
CA PRO A 124 6.72 -1.96 17.72
C PRO A 124 7.78 -1.25 18.56
N ALA A 125 8.64 -0.44 17.92
CA ALA A 125 9.73 0.28 18.57
C ALA A 125 9.27 1.16 19.74
N ASP A 126 8.09 1.76 19.63
CA ASP A 126 7.51 2.68 20.62
C ASP A 126 7.11 1.99 21.93
N ARG A 127 7.03 0.65 21.92
CA ARG A 127 6.64 -0.19 23.05
C ARG A 127 7.83 -0.93 23.68
N ALA A 128 9.06 -0.68 23.22
CA ALA A 128 10.25 -1.21 23.87
C ALA A 128 10.28 -0.77 25.34
N PRO A 129 10.47 -1.69 26.31
CA PRO A 129 10.45 -1.31 27.71
C PRO A 129 11.60 -0.33 27.98
N SER A 130 11.27 0.86 28.46
CA SER A 130 12.25 1.78 29.04
C SER A 130 13.10 0.99 30.05
N PRO A 131 14.44 1.12 30.01
CA PRO A 131 15.28 0.48 31.03
C PRO A 131 14.80 0.94 32.41
N PRO A 132 14.73 0.04 33.41
CA PRO A 132 14.28 0.41 34.75
C PRO A 132 15.16 1.56 35.27
N PRO A 133 14.58 2.56 35.97
CA PRO A 133 15.39 3.63 36.55
C PRO A 133 16.42 2.98 37.47
N ALA A 134 17.70 3.24 37.19
CA ALA A 134 18.80 2.80 38.03
C ALA A 134 18.49 3.20 39.47
N SER A 135 18.27 2.21 40.32
CA SER A 135 18.03 2.38 41.75
C SER A 135 19.35 2.89 42.35
N GLY A 136 19.53 4.21 42.35
CA GLY A 136 20.60 4.89 43.06
C GLY A 136 20.29 4.85 44.54
N ASP A 137 20.79 3.80 45.18
CA ASP A 137 20.80 3.56 46.62
C ASP A 137 21.25 4.81 47.40
N SER A 138 20.52 5.10 48.47
CA SER A 138 20.77 6.18 49.40
C SER A 138 21.81 5.74 50.41
N GLY A 139 23.01 6.32 50.38
CA GLY A 139 24.08 6.12 51.37
C GLY A 139 24.65 7.44 51.88
N PRO A 140 25.10 7.53 53.15
CA PRO A 140 24.73 8.64 54.03
C PRO A 140 25.66 9.86 54.00
N SER A 141 25.08 11.00 54.37
CA SER A 141 25.75 12.26 54.71
C SER A 141 26.71 12.09 55.91
N PRO A 142 27.94 12.64 55.87
CA PRO A 142 28.66 13.00 57.09
C PRO A 142 28.60 14.51 57.35
N ALA A 143 28.37 14.84 58.62
CA ALA A 143 28.24 16.19 59.15
C ALA A 143 29.58 16.97 59.22
N VAL A 144 29.50 18.24 58.76
CA VAL A 144 30.12 19.50 59.22
C VAL A 144 31.44 19.49 60.02
N LYS A 145 32.41 20.30 59.56
CA LYS A 145 33.26 21.15 60.43
C LYS A 145 33.34 22.60 59.90
N PRO A 146 33.36 23.65 60.75
CA PRO A 146 33.24 25.05 60.31
C PRO A 146 34.56 25.87 60.30
N GLY A 147 34.60 26.84 59.37
CA GLY A 147 35.34 28.14 59.45
C GLY A 147 36.78 28.19 58.89
N PRO A 148 37.33 29.39 58.53
CA PRO A 148 36.74 30.74 58.56
C PRO A 148 36.76 31.49 57.19
N ALA A 149 36.02 32.61 57.12
CA ALA A 149 36.03 33.62 56.03
C ALA A 149 37.00 34.78 56.36
N PRO A 150 37.05 35.89 55.61
CA PRO A 150 37.32 36.10 54.17
C PRO A 150 38.54 37.02 53.95
N THR A 151 39.00 37.26 52.71
CA THR A 151 39.75 38.49 52.41
C THR A 151 39.39 39.04 51.02
N VAL A 152 39.15 40.34 51.05
CA VAL A 152 38.68 41.24 50.01
C VAL A 152 39.86 41.69 49.14
N SER A 153 39.60 42.06 47.89
CA SER A 153 40.36 43.12 47.19
C SER A 153 39.37 44.16 46.68
#